data_AF-A0A6A7AG31-F1
#
_entry.id   AF-A0A6A7AG31-F1
#
_cell.length_a   1.000
_cell.length_b   1.000
_cell.length_c   1.000
_cell.angle_alpha   90.00
_cell.angle_beta   90.00
_cell.angle_gamma   90.00
#
_symmetry.space_group_name_H-M   'P 1'
#
loop_
_entity.id
_entity.type
_entity.pdbx_description
1 polymer ?
#
loop_
_entity_poly.entity_id
_entity_poly.type
_entity_poly.pdbx_seq_one_letter_code
_entity_poly.pdbx_strand_id
1 'polypeptide(L)'
;LSMLHHKGSIPHPHRLSAAFTSKLTDVIEKNNERKSHDLRRLSLITVSDSRSSKDSSHGSLQEVLDHAVLAETPTDPYLIQENKYPFLRNLRTDEDIGDGLWICCYCHHENTLRHWKGPFPFKYIHCDRCTRILCSSCHSSEVLTPWPYGMISAPRPAPGREVRYCHVCVVCGLSHRAEMEGTTLDFYGVTCSGCGITSYGDWPRFHIGNVEPYRRDPDPSFVKLIEARVDDAVKLAFQWELASVESRPPSRLSCRSPG
;
A
#
# COMPACT_ATOMS: atom_id res chain seq x y z
N LEU A 1 26.31 21.26 -41.77
CA LEU A 1 25.13 21.03 -40.90
C LEU A 1 25.60 20.24 -39.68
N SER A 2 26.02 20.96 -38.64
CA SER A 2 26.60 20.39 -37.42
C SER A 2 25.52 20.37 -36.33
N MET A 3 25.06 19.18 -35.95
CA MET A 3 24.10 19.01 -34.87
C MET A 3 24.83 19.01 -33.52
N LEU A 4 24.57 20.05 -32.72
CA LEU A 4 25.03 20.16 -31.35
C LEU A 4 24.18 19.27 -30.44
N HIS A 5 24.79 18.21 -29.89
CA HIS A 5 24.22 17.41 -28.82
C HIS A 5 24.20 18.21 -27.51
N HIS A 6 23.02 18.64 -27.10
CA HIS A 6 22.81 19.25 -25.79
C HIS A 6 22.55 18.13 -24.76
N LYS A 7 23.56 17.81 -23.94
CA LYS A 7 23.41 16.94 -22.76
C LYS A 7 22.75 17.75 -21.65
N GLY A 8 21.43 17.63 -21.53
CA GLY A 8 20.68 18.11 -20.36
C GLY A 8 20.93 17.17 -19.18
N SER A 9 21.73 17.60 -18.22
CA SER A 9 21.85 16.96 -16.91
C SER A 9 20.58 17.26 -16.10
N ILE A 10 19.74 16.23 -15.90
CA ILE A 10 18.57 16.30 -15.02
C ILE A 10 19.09 16.29 -13.57
N PRO A 11 18.81 17.30 -12.74
CA PRO A 11 19.19 17.29 -11.34
C PRO A 11 18.35 16.25 -10.58
N HIS A 12 19.02 15.31 -9.91
CA HIS A 12 18.39 14.42 -8.95
C HIS A 12 17.94 15.22 -7.72
N PRO A 13 16.66 15.17 -7.31
CA PRO A 13 16.24 15.76 -6.06
C PRO A 13 16.84 14.95 -4.91
N HIS A 14 17.71 15.59 -4.12
CA HIS A 14 18.16 15.04 -2.85
C HIS A 14 16.94 14.80 -1.94
N ARG A 15 16.78 13.54 -1.55
CA ARG A 15 15.78 13.04 -0.62
C ARG A 15 16.04 13.67 0.76
N LEU A 16 15.38 14.79 1.07
CA LEU A 16 15.34 15.32 2.43
C LEU A 16 14.32 14.51 3.22
N SER A 17 14.81 13.52 3.95
CA SER A 17 14.04 12.80 4.97
C SER A 17 13.84 13.73 6.17
N ALA A 18 12.87 14.63 6.10
CA ALA A 18 12.39 15.35 7.26
C ALA A 18 11.48 14.41 8.06
N ALA A 19 11.94 13.96 9.21
CA ALA A 19 11.15 13.23 10.19
C ALA A 19 10.06 14.17 10.74
N PHE A 20 8.86 14.08 10.18
CA PHE A 20 7.67 14.73 10.75
C PHE A 20 7.07 13.76 11.78
N THR A 21 7.39 13.98 13.06
CA THR A 21 6.68 13.32 14.15
C THR A 21 5.35 14.06 14.38
N SER A 22 4.24 13.52 13.87
CA SER A 22 2.93 14.05 14.23
C SER A 22 2.71 13.81 15.72
N LYS A 23 2.62 14.89 16.49
CA LYS A 23 2.10 14.85 17.86
C LYS A 23 0.64 14.39 17.81
N LEU A 24 0.42 13.11 18.10
CA LEU A 24 -0.89 12.57 18.44
C LEU A 24 -1.28 13.16 19.80
N THR A 25 -2.32 13.97 19.80
CA THR A 25 -3.03 14.39 21.01
C THR A 25 -3.78 13.20 21.58
N ASP A 26 -3.37 12.77 22.77
CA ASP A 26 -4.03 11.72 23.56
C ASP A 26 -5.47 12.12 23.89
N VAL A 27 -6.43 11.35 23.39
CA VAL A 27 -7.81 11.35 23.89
C VAL A 27 -7.85 10.40 25.08
N ILE A 28 -7.97 10.97 26.27
CA ILE A 28 -8.15 10.25 27.53
C ILE A 28 -9.56 9.63 27.54
N GLU A 29 -9.65 8.32 27.28
CA GLU A 29 -10.87 7.56 27.55
C GLU A 29 -10.94 7.15 29.03
N LYS A 30 -12.11 7.44 29.59
CA LYS A 30 -12.46 7.34 31.00
C LYS A 30 -12.73 5.87 31.37
N ASN A 31 -11.86 5.32 32.20
CA ASN A 31 -11.86 3.94 32.67
C ASN A 31 -13.09 3.68 33.59
N ASN A 32 -13.87 2.63 33.29
CA ASN A 32 -14.95 2.13 34.15
C ASN A 32 -14.48 0.84 34.84
N GLU A 33 -14.33 0.92 36.16
CA GLU A 33 -13.96 -0.19 37.03
C GLU A 33 -15.02 -1.31 37.03
N ARG A 34 -14.60 -2.52 36.65
CA ARG A 34 -15.30 -3.76 37.04
C ARG A 34 -14.32 -4.71 37.72
N LYS A 35 -14.72 -5.07 38.94
CA LYS A 35 -14.06 -5.98 39.88
C LYS A 35 -13.76 -7.34 39.23
N SER A 36 -12.51 -7.78 39.31
CA SER A 36 -12.13 -9.16 38.99
C SER A 36 -11.89 -9.94 40.28
N HIS A 37 -12.57 -11.08 40.40
CA HIS A 37 -12.29 -12.10 41.40
C HIS A 37 -11.03 -12.88 41.01
N ASP A 38 -10.23 -13.17 42.04
CA ASP A 38 -9.15 -14.15 42.07
C ASP A 38 -9.59 -15.51 41.54
N LEU A 39 -8.74 -16.13 40.71
CA LEU A 39 -8.53 -17.58 40.73
C LEU A 39 -7.18 -17.93 40.06
N ARG A 40 -6.23 -18.29 40.90
CA ARG A 40 -4.94 -18.91 40.58
C ARG A 40 -5.14 -20.19 39.76
N ARG A 41 -4.49 -20.29 38.60
CA ARG A 41 -4.04 -21.58 38.04
C ARG A 41 -2.67 -21.41 37.38
N LEU A 42 -1.66 -21.95 38.04
CA LEU A 42 -0.31 -22.15 37.52
C LEU A 42 -0.36 -23.31 36.52
N SER A 43 -0.13 -23.03 35.25
CA SER A 43 0.15 -24.04 34.22
C SER A 43 1.58 -23.85 33.71
N LEU A 44 2.43 -24.81 34.05
CA LEU A 44 3.76 -25.00 33.48
C LEU A 44 3.61 -25.25 31.97
N ILE A 45 4.08 -24.31 31.15
CA ILE A 45 4.17 -24.47 29.70
C ILE A 45 5.62 -24.83 29.39
N THR A 46 5.84 -26.11 29.06
CA THR A 46 7.04 -26.63 28.42
C THR A 46 7.10 -26.10 26.99
N VAL A 47 8.06 -25.20 26.72
CA VAL A 47 8.38 -24.72 25.36
C VAL A 47 9.30 -25.75 24.71
N SER A 48 8.72 -26.66 23.93
CA SER A 48 9.47 -27.52 23.02
C SER A 48 9.57 -26.84 21.66
N ASP A 49 10.65 -26.09 21.47
CA ASP A 49 11.12 -25.57 20.17
C ASP A 49 11.53 -26.74 19.27
N SER A 50 10.56 -27.28 18.54
CA SER A 50 10.82 -28.15 17.40
C SER A 50 10.38 -27.42 16.14
N ARG A 51 11.30 -26.62 15.59
CA ARG A 51 11.23 -26.12 14.22
C ARG A 51 11.29 -27.34 13.30
N SER A 52 10.13 -27.97 13.08
CA SER A 52 9.93 -29.03 12.13
C SER A 52 10.27 -28.47 10.75
N SER A 53 11.46 -28.82 10.25
CA SER A 53 11.83 -28.71 8.85
C SER A 53 10.96 -29.70 8.07
N LYS A 54 9.69 -29.36 7.87
CA LYS A 54 8.89 -30.05 6.87
C LYS A 54 9.53 -29.72 5.53
N ASP A 55 10.08 -30.74 4.89
CA ASP A 55 10.36 -30.80 3.46
C ASP A 55 9.06 -30.46 2.71
N SER A 56 8.79 -29.18 2.57
CA SER A 56 7.73 -28.70 1.71
C SER A 56 8.31 -28.70 0.31
N SER A 57 7.89 -29.71 -0.48
CA SER A 57 7.93 -29.66 -1.93
C SER A 57 7.04 -28.49 -2.39
N HIS A 58 7.52 -27.28 -2.18
CA HIS A 58 6.90 -26.09 -2.72
C HIS A 58 7.02 -26.26 -4.23
N GLY A 59 5.87 -26.49 -4.89
CA GLY A 59 5.77 -26.43 -6.34
C GLY A 59 6.40 -25.14 -6.86
N SER A 60 6.69 -25.08 -8.15
CA SER A 60 7.30 -23.88 -8.72
C SER A 60 6.48 -22.64 -8.35
N LEU A 61 7.14 -21.49 -8.15
CA LEU A 61 6.42 -20.23 -7.86
C LEU A 61 5.29 -20.00 -8.86
N GLN A 62 5.53 -20.36 -10.12
CA GLN A 62 4.55 -20.26 -11.19
C GLN A 62 3.30 -21.12 -10.92
N GLU A 63 3.45 -22.38 -10.51
CA GLU A 63 2.32 -23.23 -10.10
C GLU A 63 1.52 -22.61 -8.95
N VAL A 64 2.20 -22.04 -7.95
CA VAL A 64 1.53 -21.36 -6.83
C VAL A 64 0.70 -20.18 -7.31
N LEU A 65 1.22 -19.40 -8.26
CA LEU A 65 0.53 -18.25 -8.81
C LEU A 65 -0.61 -18.66 -9.75
N ASP A 66 -0.45 -19.72 -10.53
CA ASP A 66 -1.46 -20.19 -11.50
C ASP A 66 -2.64 -20.87 -10.82
N HIS A 67 -2.40 -21.56 -9.71
CA HIS A 67 -3.44 -22.21 -8.90
C HIS A 67 -3.97 -21.35 -7.75
N ALA A 68 -3.59 -20.07 -7.68
CA ALA A 68 -4.12 -19.17 -6.68
C ALA A 68 -5.65 -19.03 -6.81
N VAL A 69 -6.35 -19.02 -5.68
CA VAL A 69 -7.81 -18.85 -5.62
C VAL A 69 -8.13 -17.42 -5.19
N LEU A 70 -9.19 -16.83 -5.75
CA LEU A 70 -9.62 -15.48 -5.36
C LEU A 70 -9.92 -15.40 -3.86
N ALA A 71 -9.46 -14.33 -3.22
CA ALA A 71 -9.68 -14.08 -1.80
C ALA A 71 -11.12 -13.65 -1.53
N GLU A 72 -11.67 -12.83 -2.42
CA GLU A 72 -13.00 -12.27 -2.29
C GLU A 72 -14.04 -13.13 -2.99
N THR A 73 -15.19 -13.28 -2.36
CA THR A 73 -16.36 -13.90 -2.98
C THR A 73 -16.88 -13.02 -4.12
N PRO A 74 -17.63 -13.56 -5.08
CA PRO A 74 -18.35 -12.73 -6.06
C PRO A 74 -19.22 -11.67 -5.38
N THR A 75 -19.37 -10.53 -6.02
CA THR A 75 -20.20 -9.41 -5.55
C THR A 75 -21.64 -9.88 -5.46
N ASP A 76 -22.25 -9.67 -4.30
CA ASP A 76 -23.62 -10.05 -4.10
C ASP A 76 -24.55 -9.26 -5.03
N PRO A 77 -25.57 -9.90 -5.64
CA PRO A 77 -26.46 -9.23 -6.59
C PRO A 77 -27.18 -8.01 -6.00
N TYR A 78 -27.43 -7.97 -4.69
CA TYR A 78 -28.07 -6.82 -4.05
C TYR A 78 -27.16 -5.58 -4.06
N LEU A 79 -25.84 -5.75 -3.95
CA LEU A 79 -24.89 -4.65 -4.03
C LEU A 79 -24.88 -4.02 -5.42
N ILE A 80 -25.07 -4.82 -6.47
CA ILE A 80 -25.20 -4.33 -7.85
C ILE A 80 -26.45 -3.45 -7.99
N GLN A 81 -27.55 -3.80 -7.31
CA GLN A 81 -28.79 -3.02 -7.32
C GLN A 81 -28.66 -1.69 -6.57
N GLU A 82 -27.72 -1.57 -5.62
CA GLU A 82 -27.41 -0.32 -4.93
C GLU A 82 -26.58 0.66 -5.78
N ASN A 83 -26.04 0.23 -6.93
CA ASN A 83 -25.35 1.12 -7.85
C ASN A 83 -26.33 2.16 -8.44
N LYS A 84 -25.86 3.38 -8.73
CA LYS A 84 -26.67 4.44 -9.33
C LYS A 84 -27.24 4.05 -10.71
N TYR A 85 -26.53 3.21 -11.44
CA TYR A 85 -26.86 2.70 -12.77
C TYR A 85 -26.70 1.16 -12.81
N PRO A 86 -27.61 0.40 -12.16
CA PRO A 86 -27.43 -1.03 -11.93
C PRO A 86 -27.39 -1.83 -13.24
N PHE A 87 -28.14 -1.42 -14.27
CA PHE A 87 -28.11 -2.07 -15.58
C PHE A 87 -26.75 -1.97 -16.27
N LEU A 88 -26.08 -0.80 -16.19
CA LEU A 88 -24.74 -0.62 -16.74
C LEU A 88 -23.72 -1.42 -15.93
N ARG A 89 -23.83 -1.41 -14.59
CA ARG A 89 -22.98 -2.20 -13.72
C ARG A 89 -23.11 -3.71 -14.00
N ASN A 90 -24.30 -4.19 -14.34
CA ASN A 90 -24.56 -5.59 -14.64
C ASN A 90 -24.02 -6.05 -16.01
N LEU A 91 -23.60 -5.12 -16.88
CA LEU A 91 -22.94 -5.46 -18.15
C LEU A 91 -21.48 -5.91 -17.96
N ARG A 92 -20.89 -5.65 -16.78
CA ARG A 92 -19.51 -5.99 -16.47
C ARG A 92 -19.47 -7.03 -15.35
N THR A 93 -18.68 -8.08 -15.55
CA THR A 93 -18.46 -9.07 -14.50
C THR A 93 -17.42 -8.55 -13.49
N ASP A 94 -17.37 -9.17 -12.31
CA ASP A 94 -16.29 -8.89 -11.34
C ASP A 94 -14.91 -9.23 -11.91
N GLU A 95 -14.84 -10.12 -12.88
CA GLU A 95 -13.62 -10.43 -13.61
C GLU A 95 -13.13 -9.20 -14.41
N ASP A 96 -14.04 -8.50 -15.07
CA ASP A 96 -13.75 -7.31 -15.89
C ASP A 96 -13.50 -6.04 -15.07
N ILE A 97 -14.04 -5.99 -13.84
CA ILE A 97 -13.90 -4.84 -12.94
C ILE A 97 -12.67 -4.99 -12.05
N GLY A 98 -12.39 -6.21 -11.60
CA GLY A 98 -11.43 -6.51 -10.56
C GLY A 98 -11.91 -6.11 -9.16
N ASP A 99 -10.97 -6.10 -8.23
CA ASP A 99 -11.22 -5.84 -6.81
C ASP A 99 -10.94 -4.38 -6.44
N GLY A 100 -9.99 -3.77 -7.15
CA GLY A 100 -9.60 -2.39 -6.98
C GLY A 100 -8.87 -1.89 -8.23
N LEU A 101 -8.33 -0.68 -8.13
CA LEU A 101 -7.46 -0.14 -9.16
C LEU A 101 -6.32 0.67 -8.54
N TRP A 102 -5.25 0.87 -9.31
CA TRP A 102 -4.22 1.85 -8.99
C TRP A 102 -3.75 2.61 -10.23
N ILE A 103 -3.40 3.87 -10.02
CA ILE A 103 -2.92 4.79 -11.04
C ILE A 103 -1.41 4.91 -10.90
N CYS A 104 -0.69 4.59 -11.98
CA CYS A 104 0.76 4.69 -11.99
C CYS A 104 1.21 6.15 -11.85
N CYS A 105 2.08 6.43 -10.88
CA CYS A 105 2.60 7.77 -10.62
C CYS A 105 3.40 8.36 -11.79
N TYR A 106 3.88 7.53 -12.72
CA TYR A 106 4.72 7.95 -13.84
C TYR A 106 3.95 8.16 -15.14
N CYS A 107 3.19 7.17 -15.59
CA CYS A 107 2.50 7.22 -16.88
C CYS A 107 0.98 7.38 -16.78
N HIS A 108 0.47 7.45 -15.55
CA HIS A 108 -0.95 7.62 -15.23
C HIS A 108 -1.88 6.55 -15.83
N HIS A 109 -1.32 5.40 -16.18
CA HIS A 109 -2.12 4.26 -16.57
C HIS A 109 -2.87 3.70 -15.35
N GLU A 110 -4.13 3.36 -15.56
CA GLU A 110 -4.99 2.65 -14.63
C GLU A 110 -4.68 1.17 -14.72
N ASN A 111 -4.48 0.53 -13.57
CA ASN A 111 -4.15 -0.88 -13.49
C ASN A 111 -5.14 -1.55 -12.54
N THR A 112 -5.77 -2.62 -12.99
CA THR A 112 -6.74 -3.38 -12.19
C THR A 112 -6.03 -4.24 -11.15
N LEU A 113 -6.58 -4.28 -9.94
CA LEU A 113 -6.10 -5.14 -8.86
C LEU A 113 -7.03 -6.34 -8.70
N ARG A 114 -6.46 -7.53 -8.43
CA ARG A 114 -7.20 -8.70 -7.97
C ARG A 114 -6.55 -9.30 -6.73
N HIS A 115 -7.35 -9.59 -5.72
CA HIS A 115 -6.93 -10.13 -4.44
C HIS A 115 -7.06 -11.66 -4.45
N TRP A 116 -5.94 -12.33 -4.21
CA TRP A 116 -5.79 -13.78 -4.17
C TRP A 116 -5.49 -14.26 -2.74
N LYS A 117 -5.92 -15.48 -2.42
CA LYS A 117 -5.59 -16.15 -1.16
C LYS A 117 -4.12 -16.57 -1.13
N GLY A 118 -3.61 -16.78 0.07
CA GLY A 118 -2.27 -17.29 0.28
C GLY A 118 -1.19 -16.20 0.32
N PRO A 119 0.07 -16.55 0.02
CA PRO A 119 1.22 -15.71 0.32
C PRO A 119 1.40 -14.50 -0.61
N PHE A 120 0.77 -14.50 -1.81
CA PHE A 120 0.98 -13.47 -2.83
C PHE A 120 -0.35 -12.77 -3.19
N PRO A 121 -0.84 -11.84 -2.34
CA PRO A 121 -2.20 -11.33 -2.42
C PRO A 121 -2.57 -10.66 -3.74
N PHE A 122 -1.61 -10.12 -4.49
CA PHE A 122 -1.85 -9.44 -5.77
C PHE A 122 -0.92 -9.96 -6.88
N LYS A 123 -0.28 -11.11 -6.67
CA LYS A 123 0.76 -11.64 -7.57
C LYS A 123 1.81 -10.55 -7.87
N TYR A 124 2.14 -10.32 -9.14
CA TYR A 124 3.06 -9.28 -9.61
C TYR A 124 2.32 -7.97 -9.87
N ILE A 125 2.74 -6.89 -9.21
CA ILE A 125 2.12 -5.56 -9.35
C ILE A 125 3.02 -4.64 -10.19
N HIS A 126 2.87 -4.74 -11.51
CA HIS A 126 3.51 -3.87 -12.49
C HIS A 126 2.48 -2.99 -13.18
N CYS A 127 2.92 -1.82 -13.63
CA CYS A 127 2.13 -1.01 -14.53
C CYS A 127 2.10 -1.68 -15.91
N ASP A 128 0.91 -1.97 -16.44
CA ASP A 128 0.75 -2.66 -17.74
C ASP A 128 1.26 -1.83 -18.92
N ARG A 129 1.43 -0.51 -18.73
CA ARG A 129 1.93 0.42 -19.75
C ARG A 129 3.42 0.69 -19.70
N CYS A 130 4.00 0.87 -18.50
CA CYS A 130 5.39 1.31 -18.36
C CYS A 130 6.26 0.39 -17.49
N THR A 131 5.71 -0.78 -17.11
CA THR A 131 6.34 -1.85 -16.33
C THR A 131 6.91 -1.45 -14.97
N ARG A 132 6.68 -0.20 -14.52
CA ARG A 132 7.07 0.24 -13.18
C ARG A 132 6.27 -0.49 -12.11
N ILE A 133 6.95 -0.86 -11.03
CA ILE A 133 6.35 -1.50 -9.86
C ILE A 133 5.54 -0.47 -9.06
N LEU A 134 4.43 -0.90 -8.46
CA LEU A 134 3.66 -0.10 -7.52
C LEU A 134 4.57 0.44 -6.40
N CYS A 135 4.56 1.76 -6.19
CA CYS A 135 5.32 2.43 -5.15
C CYS A 135 4.42 3.31 -4.27
N SER A 136 4.98 3.88 -3.21
CA SER A 136 4.24 4.74 -2.26
C SER A 136 3.71 6.05 -2.85
N SER A 137 4.17 6.45 -4.05
CA SER A 137 3.69 7.63 -4.76
C SER A 137 2.57 7.33 -5.76
N CYS A 138 2.23 6.05 -5.95
CA CYS A 138 1.08 5.67 -6.77
C CYS A 138 -0.20 5.79 -5.95
N HIS A 139 -1.31 6.08 -6.62
CA HIS A 139 -2.62 6.21 -5.99
C HIS A 139 -3.42 4.92 -6.21
N SER A 140 -4.01 4.36 -5.17
CA SER A 140 -4.79 3.12 -5.25
C SER A 140 -6.12 3.29 -4.54
N SER A 141 -7.15 2.58 -5.01
CA SER A 141 -8.47 2.56 -4.40
C SER A 141 -8.40 2.02 -2.96
N GLU A 142 -9.54 2.01 -2.28
CA GLU A 142 -9.67 1.59 -0.88
C GLU A 142 -9.13 0.16 -0.60
N VAL A 143 -8.89 -0.64 -1.65
CA VAL A 143 -8.28 -1.98 -1.57
C VAL A 143 -6.82 -1.97 -1.15
N LEU A 144 -6.02 -0.98 -1.57
CA LEU A 144 -4.64 -0.83 -1.16
C LEU A 144 -4.46 0.54 -0.52
N THR A 145 -4.25 0.56 0.79
CA THR A 145 -3.93 1.80 1.50
C THR A 145 -2.47 1.74 1.96
N PRO A 146 -1.63 2.73 1.65
CA PRO A 146 -0.25 2.77 2.13
C PRO A 146 -0.18 2.60 3.66
N TRP A 147 0.68 1.69 4.12
CA TRP A 147 0.91 1.43 5.54
C TRP A 147 2.23 2.07 5.98
N PRO A 148 2.22 3.03 6.92
CA PRO A 148 3.41 3.74 7.39
C PRO A 148 4.56 2.83 7.82
N TYR A 149 5.78 3.24 7.47
CA TYR A 149 7.00 2.61 7.98
C TYR A 149 7.07 2.75 9.50
N GLY A 150 7.56 1.70 10.18
CA GLY A 150 7.65 1.65 11.64
C GLY A 150 6.35 1.24 12.35
N MET A 151 5.19 1.28 11.66
CA MET A 151 3.96 0.76 12.22
C MET A 151 3.90 -0.77 12.02
N ILE A 152 4.02 -1.49 13.14
CA ILE A 152 4.01 -2.96 13.15
C ILE A 152 2.81 -3.54 13.90
N SER A 153 2.07 -2.73 14.66
CA SER A 153 0.88 -3.21 15.36
C SER A 153 -0.34 -3.18 14.44
N ALA A 154 -1.09 -4.28 14.37
CA ALA A 154 -2.33 -4.38 13.64
C ALA A 154 -3.38 -5.23 14.38
N PRO A 155 -4.67 -4.99 14.15
CA PRO A 155 -5.73 -5.84 14.69
C PRO A 155 -5.54 -7.29 14.25
N ARG A 156 -5.73 -8.22 15.19
CA ARG A 156 -5.69 -9.65 14.88
C ARG A 156 -6.86 -10.00 13.93
N PRO A 157 -6.62 -10.74 12.84
CA PRO A 157 -7.71 -11.18 11.97
C PRO A 157 -8.66 -12.10 12.75
N ALA A 158 -9.95 -12.07 12.38
CA ALA A 158 -10.92 -13.00 12.91
C ALA A 158 -10.49 -14.46 12.61
N PRO A 159 -10.86 -15.44 13.45
CA PRO A 159 -10.52 -16.83 13.22
C PRO A 159 -10.89 -17.29 11.80
N GLY A 160 -9.93 -17.90 11.10
CA GLY A 160 -10.10 -18.36 9.72
C GLY A 160 -9.98 -17.29 8.63
N ARG A 161 -9.70 -16.03 8.98
CA ARG A 161 -9.39 -14.97 8.01
C ARG A 161 -7.88 -14.77 7.88
N GLU A 162 -7.45 -14.47 6.65
CA GLU A 162 -6.05 -14.14 6.36
C GLU A 162 -5.68 -12.73 6.84
N VAL A 163 -4.38 -12.52 7.09
CA VAL A 163 -3.81 -11.21 7.43
C VAL A 163 -4.02 -10.24 6.25
N ARG A 164 -4.62 -9.08 6.50
CA ARG A 164 -4.95 -8.08 5.47
C ARG A 164 -3.85 -7.03 5.31
N TYR A 165 -2.60 -7.47 5.27
CA TYR A 165 -1.43 -6.60 5.09
C TYR A 165 -0.45 -7.27 4.15
N CYS A 166 0.19 -6.47 3.30
CA CYS A 166 1.21 -6.95 2.38
C CYS A 166 2.33 -5.94 2.19
N HIS A 167 3.44 -6.39 1.64
CA HIS A 167 4.51 -5.57 1.11
C HIS A 167 4.86 -6.00 -0.32
N VAL A 168 5.50 -5.13 -1.09
CA VAL A 168 5.79 -5.39 -2.52
C VAL A 168 7.29 -5.37 -2.75
N CYS A 169 7.81 -6.43 -3.38
CA CYS A 169 9.21 -6.51 -3.76
C CYS A 169 9.57 -5.37 -4.72
N VAL A 170 10.55 -4.55 -4.33
CA VAL A 170 10.97 -3.36 -5.11
C VAL A 170 11.70 -3.68 -6.41
N VAL A 171 12.06 -4.94 -6.64
CA VAL A 171 12.82 -5.37 -7.83
C VAL A 171 11.96 -6.07 -8.86
N CYS A 172 11.07 -6.99 -8.43
CA CYS A 172 10.23 -7.74 -9.36
C CYS A 172 8.73 -7.52 -9.17
N GLY A 173 8.30 -6.68 -8.23
CA GLY A 173 6.89 -6.36 -8.03
C GLY A 173 6.03 -7.46 -7.43
N LEU A 174 6.59 -8.61 -7.06
CA LEU A 174 5.85 -9.66 -6.38
C LEU A 174 5.35 -9.16 -5.01
N SER A 175 4.05 -9.21 -4.81
CA SER A 175 3.40 -8.89 -3.53
C SER A 175 3.55 -10.06 -2.56
N HIS A 176 3.83 -9.78 -1.30
CA HIS A 176 3.95 -10.78 -0.23
C HIS A 176 3.04 -10.39 0.93
N ARG A 177 2.24 -11.34 1.43
CA ARG A 177 1.40 -11.14 2.62
C ARG A 177 2.30 -11.07 3.85
N ALA A 178 2.00 -10.15 4.76
CA ALA A 178 2.72 -10.03 6.02
C ALA A 178 2.42 -11.24 6.93
N GLU A 179 3.43 -11.70 7.65
CA GLU A 179 3.24 -12.66 8.73
C GLU A 179 2.78 -11.90 9.99
N MET A 180 2.05 -12.57 10.88
CA MET A 180 1.53 -11.95 12.10
C MET A 180 1.74 -12.86 13.31
N GLU A 181 2.40 -12.32 14.33
CA GLU A 181 2.55 -12.94 15.64
C GLU A 181 1.78 -12.10 16.69
N GLY A 182 0.67 -12.63 17.19
CA GLY A 182 -0.22 -11.90 18.09
C GLY A 182 -0.89 -10.71 17.39
N THR A 183 -0.43 -9.49 17.68
CA THR A 183 -0.86 -8.23 17.04
C THR A 183 0.27 -7.56 16.27
N THR A 184 1.44 -8.21 16.16
CA THR A 184 2.62 -7.65 15.51
C THR A 184 2.76 -8.24 14.12
N LEU A 185 2.87 -7.37 13.12
CA LEU A 185 3.17 -7.68 11.73
C LEU A 185 4.68 -7.82 11.54
N ASP A 186 5.11 -8.90 10.90
CA ASP A 186 6.49 -9.07 10.44
C ASP A 186 6.59 -8.82 8.93
N PHE A 187 7.48 -7.89 8.58
CA PHE A 187 7.81 -7.51 7.21
C PHE A 187 9.31 -7.71 6.89
N TYR A 188 10.10 -8.20 7.85
CA TYR A 188 11.56 -8.26 7.79
C TYR A 188 12.02 -9.69 7.45
N GLY A 189 13.19 -9.81 6.80
CA GLY A 189 13.79 -11.12 6.53
C GLY A 189 13.05 -11.97 5.47
N VAL A 190 11.93 -11.48 4.93
CA VAL A 190 11.20 -12.13 3.83
C VAL A 190 12.05 -12.14 2.58
N THR A 191 12.36 -13.33 2.06
CA THR A 191 13.10 -13.49 0.80
C THR A 191 12.11 -13.62 -0.35
N CYS A 192 12.22 -12.77 -1.36
CA CYS A 192 11.33 -12.76 -2.50
C CYS A 192 11.47 -14.06 -3.29
N SER A 193 10.42 -14.86 -3.37
CA SER A 193 10.42 -16.10 -4.15
C SER A 193 10.63 -15.86 -5.65
N GLY A 194 10.34 -14.66 -6.16
CA GLY A 194 10.50 -14.31 -7.57
C GLY A 194 11.93 -13.95 -7.98
N CYS A 195 12.61 -13.11 -7.18
CA CYS A 195 13.94 -12.57 -7.54
C CYS A 195 15.05 -12.88 -6.52
N GLY A 196 14.73 -13.55 -5.41
CA GLY A 196 15.68 -13.92 -4.36
C GLY A 196 16.12 -12.79 -3.43
N ILE A 197 15.65 -11.55 -3.64
CA ILE A 197 16.03 -10.41 -2.78
C ILE A 197 15.29 -10.46 -1.46
N THR A 198 16.01 -10.22 -0.37
CA THR A 198 15.46 -10.16 0.99
C THR A 198 14.98 -8.75 1.33
N SER A 199 13.82 -8.65 1.97
CA SER A 199 13.28 -7.42 2.53
C SER A 199 14.04 -7.03 3.80
N TYR A 200 14.55 -5.79 3.82
CA TYR A 200 15.09 -5.16 5.03
C TYR A 200 14.12 -4.12 5.60
N GLY A 201 12.82 -4.30 5.31
CA GLY A 201 11.76 -3.40 5.73
C GLY A 201 11.62 -2.13 4.88
N ASP A 202 12.38 -2.01 3.81
CA ASP A 202 12.37 -0.91 2.83
C ASP A 202 11.25 -1.06 1.80
N TRP A 203 10.72 -2.26 1.61
CA TRP A 203 9.64 -2.53 0.67
C TRP A 203 8.37 -1.74 1.01
N PRO A 204 7.68 -1.17 0.00
CA PRO A 204 6.39 -0.51 0.20
C PRO A 204 5.39 -1.45 0.87
N ARG A 205 4.71 -0.96 1.90
CA ARG A 205 3.76 -1.72 2.73
C ARG A 205 2.36 -1.18 2.51
N PHE A 206 1.39 -2.07 2.53
CA PHE A 206 -0.01 -1.73 2.29
C PHE A 206 -0.93 -2.53 3.21
N HIS A 207 -2.00 -1.88 3.64
CA HIS A 207 -3.18 -2.53 4.18
C HIS A 207 -4.11 -2.92 3.03
N ILE A 208 -4.67 -4.13 3.12
CA ILE A 208 -5.61 -4.70 2.15
C ILE A 208 -7.03 -4.41 2.64
N GLY A 209 -7.65 -3.37 2.09
CA GLY A 209 -8.97 -2.90 2.50
C GLY A 209 -10.13 -3.73 1.96
N ASN A 210 -11.34 -3.16 2.08
CA ASN A 210 -12.57 -3.75 1.56
C ASN A 210 -12.69 -3.46 0.05
N VAL A 211 -13.08 -4.47 -0.72
CA VAL A 211 -13.28 -4.39 -2.17
C VAL A 211 -14.69 -3.93 -2.54
N GLU A 212 -15.65 -4.08 -1.63
CA GLU A 212 -17.06 -3.82 -1.92
C GLU A 212 -17.35 -2.40 -2.42
N PRO A 213 -16.79 -1.31 -1.86
CA PRO A 213 -17.09 0.04 -2.37
C PRO A 213 -16.71 0.19 -3.85
N TYR A 214 -15.52 -0.32 -4.22
CA TYR A 214 -15.03 -0.27 -5.59
C TYR A 214 -15.84 -1.18 -6.52
N ARG A 215 -16.06 -2.44 -6.13
CA ARG A 215 -16.83 -3.38 -6.93
C ARG A 215 -18.29 -2.96 -7.11
N ARG A 216 -18.87 -2.29 -6.12
CA ARG A 216 -20.22 -1.73 -6.22
C ARG A 216 -20.29 -0.63 -7.27
N ASP A 217 -19.39 0.34 -7.19
CA ASP A 217 -19.35 1.48 -8.12
C ASP A 217 -17.89 1.93 -8.37
N PRO A 218 -17.27 1.48 -9.48
CA PRO A 218 -15.88 1.82 -9.79
C PRO A 218 -15.67 3.31 -10.10
N ASP A 219 -16.68 3.98 -10.66
CA ASP A 219 -16.55 5.36 -11.14
C ASP A 219 -16.29 6.36 -10.00
N PRO A 220 -17.05 6.36 -8.88
CA PRO A 220 -16.73 7.17 -7.71
C PRO A 220 -15.34 6.89 -7.14
N SER A 221 -14.94 5.62 -7.04
CA SER A 221 -13.59 5.29 -6.53
C SER A 221 -12.51 5.83 -7.47
N PHE A 222 -12.70 5.79 -8.79
CA PHE A 222 -11.80 6.41 -9.74
C PHE A 222 -11.72 7.93 -9.56
N VAL A 223 -12.86 8.61 -9.45
CA VAL A 223 -12.91 10.07 -9.22
C VAL A 223 -12.15 10.46 -7.95
N LYS A 224 -12.34 9.75 -6.84
CA LYS A 224 -11.59 9.99 -5.59
C LYS A 224 -10.08 9.89 -5.78
N LEU A 225 -9.61 8.99 -6.65
CA LEU A 225 -8.17 8.83 -6.91
C LEU A 225 -7.61 9.98 -7.75
N ILE A 226 -8.40 10.47 -8.70
CA ILE A 226 -8.04 11.68 -9.46
C ILE A 226 -8.00 12.89 -8.53
N GLU A 227 -8.98 13.07 -7.65
CA GLU A 227 -9.01 14.14 -6.65
C GLU A 227 -7.79 14.08 -5.72
N ALA A 228 -7.50 12.90 -5.14
CA ALA A 228 -6.33 12.71 -4.27
C ALA A 228 -5.00 13.06 -4.99
N ARG A 229 -4.90 12.74 -6.28
CA ARG A 229 -3.75 13.10 -7.10
C ARG A 229 -3.65 14.61 -7.34
N VAL A 230 -4.78 15.28 -7.60
CA VAL A 230 -4.82 16.75 -7.75
C VAL A 230 -4.36 17.40 -6.45
N ASP A 231 -4.84 16.94 -5.30
CA ASP A 231 -4.44 17.45 -3.99
C ASP A 231 -2.93 17.31 -3.75
N ASP A 232 -2.36 16.15 -4.09
CA ASP A 232 -0.92 15.94 -3.95
C ASP A 232 -0.10 16.82 -4.90
N ALA A 233 -0.58 17.05 -6.12
CA ALA A 233 0.06 17.98 -7.05
C ALA A 233 0.01 19.43 -6.53
N VAL A 234 -1.10 19.85 -5.93
CA VAL A 234 -1.24 21.18 -5.30
C VAL A 234 -0.27 21.33 -4.12
N LYS A 235 -0.17 20.31 -3.25
CA LYS A 235 0.78 20.32 -2.13
C LYS A 235 2.23 20.45 -2.62
N LEU A 236 2.61 19.70 -3.66
CA LEU A 236 3.95 19.76 -4.23
C LEU A 236 4.26 21.12 -4.85
N ALA A 237 3.31 21.72 -5.57
CA ALA A 237 3.46 23.06 -6.13
C ALA A 237 3.68 24.10 -5.04
N PHE A 238 2.89 24.05 -3.96
CA PHE A 238 3.03 24.96 -2.83
C PHE A 238 4.37 24.80 -2.09
N GLN A 239 4.83 23.56 -1.88
CA GLN A 239 6.15 23.29 -1.29
C GLN A 239 7.28 23.84 -2.14
N TRP A 240 7.16 23.74 -3.47
CA TRP A 240 8.16 24.27 -4.39
C TRP A 240 8.21 25.80 -4.35
N GLU A 241 7.05 26.47 -4.27
CA GLU A 241 7.00 27.92 -4.10
C GLU A 241 7.70 28.37 -2.80
N LEU A 242 7.42 27.71 -1.67
CA LEU A 242 8.08 28.03 -0.40
C LEU A 242 9.60 27.84 -0.47
N ALA A 243 10.07 26.72 -1.03
CA ALA A 243 11.50 26.46 -1.22
C ALA A 243 12.17 27.48 -2.17
N SER A 244 11.42 27.99 -3.16
CA SER A 244 11.91 29.03 -4.08
C SER A 244 12.05 30.41 -3.42
N VAL A 245 11.20 30.72 -2.43
CA VAL A 245 11.29 31.98 -1.67
C VAL A 245 12.51 31.98 -0.77
N GLU A 246 12.79 30.87 -0.08
CA GLU A 246 13.95 30.74 0.82
C GLU A 246 15.29 30.76 0.07
N SER A 247 15.32 30.22 -1.15
CA SER A 247 16.51 30.21 -2.00
C SER A 247 16.71 31.48 -2.82
N ARG A 248 15.77 32.43 -2.79
CA ARG A 248 15.91 33.69 -3.52
C ARG A 248 16.96 34.55 -2.82
N PRO A 249 18.09 34.90 -3.50
CA PRO A 249 19.08 35.76 -2.89
C PRO A 249 18.42 37.08 -2.47
N PRO A 250 18.73 37.63 -1.29
CA PRO A 250 18.12 38.86 -0.82
C PRO A 250 18.30 39.93 -1.89
N SER A 251 17.18 40.45 -2.39
CA SER A 251 17.15 41.45 -3.44
C SER A 251 18.10 42.61 -3.07
N ARG A 252 19.18 42.80 -3.83
CA ARG A 252 20.19 43.86 -3.64
C ARG A 252 19.64 45.29 -3.83
N LEU A 253 18.32 45.44 -3.95
CA LEU A 253 17.62 46.72 -4.02
C LEU A 253 17.23 47.25 -2.64
N SER A 254 18.02 46.96 -1.60
CA SER A 254 18.00 47.77 -0.39
C SER A 254 18.67 49.10 -0.73
N CYS A 255 17.87 50.04 -1.23
CA CYS A 255 18.27 51.43 -1.36
C CYS A 255 18.59 51.94 0.06
N ARG A 256 19.87 51.94 0.43
CA ARG A 256 20.35 52.77 1.53
C ARG A 256 20.05 54.21 1.14
N SER A 257 19.09 54.84 1.80
CA SER A 257 18.92 56.28 1.71
C SER A 257 20.24 56.94 2.11
N PRO A 258 20.85 57.75 1.24
CA PRO A 258 21.98 58.58 1.65
C PRO A 258 21.44 59.64 2.61
N GLY A 259 22.00 59.67 3.81
CA GLY A 259 21.82 60.77 4.77
C GLY A 259 22.73 61.94 4.45
#